data_AF-A0A7Y6YDH7-F1
#
_entry.id   AF-A0A7Y6YDH7-F1
#
_cell.length_a   1.000
_cell.length_b   1.000
_cell.length_c   1.000
_cell.angle_alpha   90.00
_cell.angle_beta   90.00
_cell.angle_gamma   90.00
#
_symmetry.space_group_name_H-M   'P 1'
#
loop_
_entity.id
_entity.type
_entity.pdbx_description
1 polymer ?
#
loop_
_entity_poly.entity_id
_entity_poly.type
_entity_poly.pdbx_seq_one_letter_code
_entity_poly.pdbx_strand_id
1 'polypeptide(L)'
;MSTELTYLLIAVGVAIIAALVMLIQKQLARARAQREEQVASQARHAAEAAKNRAYLVDSSKAIANAILNDDKCTLVEGCIRLKVMLDNLNPQLHQHPDYAVFEEVYNRTSHIPILADWRELERKQQRAFEKEMRAIETECEARINEAAKRLLQDPLIQAH
;
A
#
# COMPACT_ATOMS: atom_id res chain seq x y z
N MET A 1 25.44 -23.97 68.13
CA MET A 1 25.44 -24.13 66.65
C MET A 1 26.89 -24.06 66.20
N SER A 2 27.37 -25.02 65.40
CA SER A 2 28.75 -25.03 64.92
C SER A 2 28.98 -23.89 63.93
N THR A 3 30.05 -23.12 64.13
CA THR A 3 30.44 -21.99 63.26
C THR A 3 30.56 -22.40 61.79
N GLU A 4 31.04 -23.62 61.54
CA GLU A 4 31.16 -24.23 60.21
C GLU A 4 29.82 -24.30 59.47
N LEU A 5 28.73 -24.66 60.16
CA LEU A 5 27.41 -24.75 59.55
C LEU A 5 26.90 -23.36 59.14
N THR A 6 27.18 -22.33 59.95
CA THR A 6 26.83 -20.94 59.66
C THR A 6 27.56 -20.44 58.41
N TYR A 7 28.86 -20.67 58.30
CA TYR A 7 29.64 -20.27 57.12
C TYR A 7 29.20 -21.01 55.84
N LEU A 8 28.87 -22.30 55.93
CA LEU A 8 28.37 -23.07 54.79
C LEU A 8 27.02 -22.53 54.30
N LEU A 9 26.08 -22.23 55.20
CA LEU A 9 24.79 -21.64 54.85
C LEU A 9 24.95 -20.25 54.19
N ILE A 10 25.88 -19.43 54.68
CA ILE A 10 26.21 -18.14 54.07
C ILE A 10 26.76 -18.35 52.65
N ALA A 11 27.72 -19.27 52.46
CA ALA A 11 28.30 -19.55 51.15
C ALA A 11 27.26 -20.03 50.13
N VAL A 12 26.34 -20.91 50.55
CA VAL A 12 25.22 -21.37 49.71
C VAL A 12 24.28 -20.20 49.37
N GLY A 13 23.94 -19.36 50.36
CA GLY A 13 23.12 -18.17 50.13
C GLY A 13 23.74 -17.22 49.12
N VAL A 14 25.06 -16.95 49.22
CA VAL A 14 25.81 -16.13 48.26
C VAL A 14 25.79 -16.75 46.87
N ALA A 15 26.00 -18.07 46.76
CA ALA A 15 25.96 -18.77 45.47
C ALA A 15 24.58 -18.66 44.80
N ILE A 16 23.50 -18.82 45.57
CA ILE A 16 22.11 -18.66 45.08
C ILE A 16 21.88 -17.22 44.61
N ILE A 17 22.29 -16.22 45.40
CA ILE A 17 22.17 -14.80 45.02
C ILE A 17 22.92 -14.53 43.71
N ALA A 18 24.16 -15.02 43.57
CA ALA A 18 24.95 -14.85 42.36
C ALA A 18 24.27 -15.48 41.13
N ALA A 19 23.71 -16.69 41.28
CA ALA A 19 22.97 -17.36 40.21
C ALA A 19 21.71 -16.58 39.81
N LEU A 20 20.94 -16.07 40.78
CA LEU A 20 19.75 -15.26 40.53
C LEU A 20 20.10 -13.94 39.82
N VAL A 21 21.16 -13.26 40.25
CA VAL A 21 21.65 -12.04 39.58
C VAL A 21 22.01 -12.33 38.12
N MET A 22 22.73 -13.42 37.85
CA MET A 22 23.09 -13.80 36.48
C MET A 22 21.85 -14.07 35.61
N LEU A 23 20.85 -14.77 36.15
CA LEU A 23 19.59 -15.02 35.43
C LEU A 23 18.83 -13.71 35.15
N ILE A 24 18.72 -12.82 36.12
CA ILE A 24 18.05 -11.51 35.96
C ILE A 24 18.75 -10.69 34.88
N GLN A 25 20.09 -10.62 34.88
CA GLN A 25 20.85 -9.90 33.86
C GLN A 25 20.60 -10.47 32.45
N LYS A 26 20.58 -11.80 32.31
CA LYS A 26 20.28 -12.46 31.04
C LYS A 26 18.86 -12.17 30.55
N GLN A 27 17.88 -12.18 31.44
CA GLN A 27 16.49 -11.88 31.12
C GLN A 27 16.30 -10.41 30.73
N LEU A 28 16.95 -9.48 31.44
CA LEU A 28 16.95 -8.06 31.11
C LEU A 28 17.60 -7.77 29.76
N ALA A 29 18.74 -8.40 29.45
CA ALA A 29 19.39 -8.28 28.16
C ALA A 29 18.49 -8.75 27.00
N ARG A 30 17.83 -9.91 27.17
CA ARG A 30 16.86 -10.43 26.19
C ARG A 30 15.66 -9.50 26.02
N ALA A 31 15.09 -9.00 27.11
CA ALA A 31 13.95 -8.09 27.07
C ALA A 31 14.30 -6.77 26.37
N ARG A 32 15.51 -6.24 26.56
CA ARG A 32 16.00 -5.04 25.86
C ARG A 32 16.15 -5.31 24.37
N ALA A 33 16.83 -6.40 23.99
CA ALA A 33 17.00 -6.77 22.58
C ALA A 33 15.66 -6.96 21.85
N GLN A 34 14.68 -7.61 22.49
CA GLN A 34 13.34 -7.76 21.91
C GLN A 34 12.61 -6.42 21.74
N ARG A 35 12.72 -5.51 22.71
CA ARG A 35 12.12 -4.17 22.59
C ARG A 35 12.77 -3.37 21.47
N GLU A 36 14.08 -3.41 21.35
CA GLU A 36 14.81 -2.73 20.27
C GLU A 36 14.39 -3.27 18.89
N GLU A 37 14.27 -4.59 18.76
CA GLU A 37 13.81 -5.22 17.53
C GLU A 37 12.35 -4.85 17.20
N GLN A 38 11.46 -4.83 18.19
CA GLN A 38 10.07 -4.40 18.03
C GLN A 38 9.97 -2.94 17.57
N VAL A 39 10.72 -2.03 18.21
CA VAL A 39 10.75 -0.62 17.83
C VAL A 39 11.31 -0.46 16.41
N ALA A 40 12.39 -1.17 16.07
CA ALA A 40 12.96 -1.15 14.73
C ALA A 40 12.00 -1.71 13.68
N SER A 41 11.29 -2.79 13.97
CA SER A 41 10.26 -3.37 13.10
C SER A 41 9.10 -2.40 12.90
N GLN A 42 8.57 -1.81 13.97
CA GLN A 42 7.52 -0.80 13.88
C GLN A 42 7.95 0.42 13.05
N ALA A 43 9.17 0.90 13.25
CA ALA A 43 9.72 2.00 12.47
C ALA A 43 9.86 1.64 10.99
N ARG A 44 10.29 0.41 10.66
CA ARG A 44 10.36 -0.10 9.28
C ARG A 44 8.97 -0.18 8.64
N HIS A 45 7.99 -0.75 9.33
CA HIS A 45 6.61 -0.84 8.82
C HIS A 45 5.98 0.54 8.62
N ALA A 46 6.19 1.48 9.55
CA ALA A 46 5.73 2.86 9.40
C ALA A 46 6.40 3.55 8.20
N ALA A 47 7.71 3.36 8.01
CA ALA A 47 8.43 3.92 6.87
C ALA A 47 7.98 3.30 5.53
N GLU A 48 7.71 1.99 5.50
CA GLU A 48 7.20 1.30 4.33
C GLU A 48 5.78 1.75 3.98
N ALA A 49 4.90 1.88 4.98
CA ALA A 49 3.55 2.42 4.80
C ALA A 49 3.59 3.86 4.26
N ALA A 50 4.48 4.70 4.78
CA ALA A 50 4.67 6.07 4.29
C ALA A 50 5.16 6.10 2.84
N LYS A 51 6.13 5.24 2.49
CA LYS A 51 6.61 5.10 1.10
C LYS A 51 5.53 4.61 0.15
N ASN A 52 4.77 3.60 0.56
CA ASN A 52 3.66 3.08 -0.24
C ASN A 52 2.60 4.17 -0.47
N ARG A 53 2.23 4.91 0.58
CA ARG A 53 1.30 6.04 0.46
C ARG A 53 1.83 7.11 -0.49
N ALA A 54 3.09 7.50 -0.38
CA ALA A 54 3.71 8.46 -1.29
C ALA A 54 3.67 7.97 -2.75
N TYR A 55 4.02 6.70 -2.98
CA TYR A 55 3.94 6.08 -4.30
C TYR A 55 2.53 6.13 -4.90
N LEU A 56 1.50 5.81 -4.11
CA LEU A 56 0.11 5.86 -4.56
C LEU A 56 -0.34 7.28 -4.92
N VAL A 57 0.03 8.27 -4.10
CA VAL A 57 -0.27 9.68 -4.36
C VAL A 57 0.44 10.17 -5.62
N ASP A 58 1.75 9.95 -5.73
CA ASP A 58 2.55 10.43 -6.85
C ASP A 58 2.16 9.75 -8.16
N SER A 59 1.88 8.44 -8.12
CA SER A 59 1.38 7.71 -9.29
C SER A 59 0.00 8.21 -9.71
N SER A 60 -0.91 8.45 -8.76
CA SER A 60 -2.23 9.01 -9.07
C SER A 60 -2.13 10.38 -9.73
N LYS A 61 -1.24 11.26 -9.23
CA LYS A 61 -0.93 12.56 -9.87
C LYS A 61 -0.41 12.38 -11.28
N ALA A 62 0.55 11.48 -11.48
CA ALA A 62 1.16 11.27 -12.78
C ALA A 62 0.12 10.77 -13.80
N ILE A 63 -0.75 9.83 -13.41
CA ILE A 63 -1.79 9.30 -14.28
C ILE A 63 -2.86 10.36 -14.57
N ALA A 64 -3.33 11.11 -13.57
CA ALA A 64 -4.30 12.18 -13.79
C ALA A 64 -3.74 13.27 -14.72
N ASN A 65 -2.46 13.62 -14.59
CA ASN A 65 -1.81 14.54 -15.54
C ASN A 65 -1.67 13.95 -16.93
N ALA A 66 -1.38 12.66 -17.07
CA ALA A 66 -1.30 11.99 -18.37
C ALA A 66 -2.67 11.99 -19.08
N ILE A 67 -3.76 11.68 -18.36
CA ILE A 67 -5.13 11.78 -18.88
C ILE A 67 -5.43 13.16 -19.47
N LEU A 68 -4.95 14.22 -18.83
CA LEU A 68 -5.25 15.60 -19.22
C LEU A 68 -4.33 16.17 -20.30
N ASN A 69 -3.11 15.65 -20.44
CA ASN A 69 -2.06 16.31 -21.20
C ASN A 69 -1.24 15.39 -22.13
N ASP A 70 -1.43 14.07 -22.11
CA ASP A 70 -0.64 13.11 -22.89
C ASP A 70 -1.52 12.21 -23.77
N ASP A 71 -1.38 12.37 -25.09
CA ASP A 71 -2.10 11.58 -26.09
C ASP A 71 -1.69 10.09 -26.12
N LYS A 72 -0.61 9.72 -25.43
CA LYS A 72 -0.12 8.32 -25.39
C LYS A 72 -0.87 7.45 -24.38
N CYS A 73 -1.55 8.06 -23.40
CA CYS A 73 -2.33 7.32 -22.41
C CYS A 73 -3.78 7.25 -22.89
N THR A 74 -4.29 6.05 -23.12
CA THR A 74 -5.72 5.88 -23.43
C THR A 74 -6.53 6.20 -22.18
N LEU A 75 -7.72 6.80 -22.35
CA LEU A 75 -8.55 7.19 -21.21
C LEU A 75 -9.00 5.97 -20.42
N VAL A 76 -9.26 4.85 -21.10
CA VAL A 76 -9.56 3.56 -20.44
C VAL A 76 -8.40 3.08 -19.59
N GLU A 77 -7.16 3.09 -20.11
CA GLU A 77 -5.99 2.68 -19.32
C GLU A 77 -5.79 3.58 -18.10
N GLY A 78 -5.94 4.90 -18.29
CA GLY A 78 -5.86 5.89 -17.23
C GLY A 78 -6.90 5.64 -16.12
N CYS A 79 -8.14 5.38 -16.50
CA CYS A 79 -9.23 5.07 -15.55
C CYS A 79 -8.94 3.79 -14.76
N ILE A 80 -8.52 2.71 -15.42
CA ILE A 80 -8.20 1.44 -14.76
C ILE A 80 -7.06 1.64 -13.75
N ARG A 81 -6.00 2.35 -14.14
CA ARG A 81 -4.86 2.61 -13.25
C ARG A 81 -5.25 3.50 -12.08
N LEU A 82 -6.02 4.57 -12.31
CA LEU A 82 -6.51 5.42 -11.23
C LEU A 82 -7.41 4.66 -10.26
N LYS A 83 -8.34 3.84 -10.76
CA LYS A 83 -9.20 3.00 -9.92
C LYS A 83 -8.37 2.17 -8.94
N VAL A 84 -7.35 1.46 -9.43
CA VAL A 84 -6.47 0.64 -8.57
C VAL A 84 -5.67 1.50 -7.58
N MET A 85 -5.13 2.65 -8.00
CA MET A 85 -4.39 3.52 -7.08
C MET A 85 -5.30 4.09 -5.97
N LEU A 86 -6.51 4.52 -6.33
CA LEU A 86 -7.47 5.11 -5.39
C LEU A 86 -8.01 4.08 -4.40
N ASP A 87 -8.30 2.86 -4.84
CA ASP A 87 -8.72 1.76 -3.95
C ASP A 87 -7.67 1.46 -2.86
N ASN A 88 -6.39 1.49 -3.24
CA ASN A 88 -5.29 1.25 -2.32
C ASN A 88 -4.94 2.47 -1.47
N LEU A 89 -5.27 3.68 -1.92
CA LEU A 89 -5.00 4.93 -1.21
C LEU A 89 -6.07 5.23 -0.16
N ASN A 90 -7.34 5.18 -0.56
CA ASN A 90 -8.49 5.41 0.30
C ASN A 90 -9.74 4.73 -0.28
N PRO A 91 -10.25 3.66 0.36
CA PRO A 91 -11.46 2.98 -0.06
C PRO A 91 -12.74 3.85 -0.05
N GLN A 92 -12.72 5.07 0.47
CA GLN A 92 -13.89 5.96 0.37
C GLN A 92 -13.86 6.82 -0.89
N LEU A 93 -12.68 6.99 -1.52
CA LEU A 93 -12.55 7.83 -2.72
C LEU A 93 -13.28 7.24 -3.92
N HIS A 94 -13.25 5.92 -4.10
CA HIS A 94 -13.95 5.26 -5.21
C HIS A 94 -15.49 5.40 -5.11
N GLN A 95 -16.02 5.64 -3.89
CA GLN A 95 -17.44 5.86 -3.65
C GLN A 95 -17.84 7.33 -3.82
N HIS A 96 -16.86 8.24 -3.95
CA HIS A 96 -17.14 9.64 -4.12
C HIS A 96 -17.70 9.89 -5.54
N PRO A 97 -18.82 10.62 -5.67
CA PRO A 97 -19.45 10.88 -6.97
C PRO A 97 -18.49 11.48 -8.01
N ASP A 98 -17.53 12.29 -7.55
CA ASP A 98 -16.53 12.93 -8.41
C ASP A 98 -15.58 11.95 -9.11
N TYR A 99 -15.41 10.74 -8.59
CA TYR A 99 -14.47 9.72 -9.11
C TYR A 99 -15.18 8.47 -9.63
N ALA A 100 -16.52 8.41 -9.55
CA ALA A 100 -17.33 7.26 -9.95
C ALA A 100 -17.14 6.86 -11.42
N VAL A 101 -16.73 7.79 -12.29
CA VAL A 101 -16.45 7.49 -13.70
C VAL A 101 -15.29 6.50 -13.88
N PHE A 102 -14.28 6.51 -13.00
CA PHE A 102 -13.17 5.57 -13.10
C PHE A 102 -13.63 4.13 -12.83
N GLU A 103 -14.50 3.96 -11.84
CA GLU A 103 -15.14 2.68 -11.50
C GLU A 103 -16.09 2.22 -12.61
N GLU A 104 -16.86 3.13 -13.20
CA GLU A 104 -17.74 2.82 -14.33
C GLU A 104 -16.94 2.30 -15.53
N VAL A 105 -15.88 2.99 -15.93
CA VAL A 105 -15.03 2.57 -17.05
C VAL A 105 -14.33 1.24 -16.75
N TYR A 106 -13.85 1.05 -15.52
CA TYR A 106 -13.26 -0.22 -15.08
C TYR A 106 -14.25 -1.37 -15.22
N ASN A 107 -15.47 -1.22 -14.71
CA ASN A 107 -16.51 -2.26 -14.78
C ASN A 107 -16.99 -2.53 -16.21
N ARG A 108 -17.07 -1.50 -17.06
CA ARG A 108 -17.43 -1.64 -18.47
C ARG A 108 -16.35 -2.29 -19.31
N THR A 109 -15.11 -2.37 -18.83
CA THR A 109 -13.98 -2.96 -19.56
C THR A 109 -13.42 -4.21 -18.89
N SER A 110 -13.97 -4.64 -17.76
CA SER A 110 -13.46 -5.78 -16.98
C SER A 110 -13.58 -7.13 -17.68
N HIS A 111 -14.47 -7.25 -18.67
CA HIS A 111 -14.61 -8.47 -19.49
C HIS A 111 -13.59 -8.54 -20.64
N ILE A 112 -12.87 -7.44 -20.91
CA ILE A 112 -11.90 -7.38 -22.00
C ILE A 112 -10.62 -8.11 -21.56
N PRO A 113 -10.17 -9.14 -22.30
CA PRO A 113 -8.97 -9.87 -21.95
C PRO A 113 -7.72 -8.98 -21.93
N ILE A 114 -6.77 -9.28 -21.04
CA ILE A 114 -5.52 -8.53 -20.88
C ILE A 114 -4.30 -9.41 -21.13
N LEU A 115 -3.12 -8.80 -21.30
CA LEU A 115 -1.82 -9.47 -21.35
C LEU A 115 -1.75 -10.65 -22.34
N ALA A 116 -1.64 -11.89 -21.83
CA ALA A 116 -1.49 -13.10 -22.64
C ALA A 116 -2.78 -13.41 -23.40
N ASP A 117 -3.91 -13.40 -22.70
CA ASP A 117 -5.24 -13.69 -23.27
C ASP A 117 -5.58 -12.72 -24.41
N TRP A 118 -5.19 -11.46 -24.30
CA TRP A 118 -5.34 -10.48 -25.40
C TRP A 118 -4.59 -10.90 -26.67
N ARG A 119 -3.38 -11.45 -26.52
CA ARG A 119 -2.55 -11.89 -27.66
C ARG A 119 -3.09 -13.13 -28.34
N GLU A 120 -3.84 -13.94 -27.62
CA GLU A 120 -4.49 -15.16 -28.13
C GLU A 120 -5.77 -14.87 -28.92
N LEU A 121 -6.35 -13.68 -28.75
CA LEU A 121 -7.53 -13.27 -29.50
C LEU A 121 -7.29 -13.20 -31.01
N GLU A 122 -8.32 -13.57 -31.77
CA GLU A 122 -8.33 -13.31 -33.20
C GLU A 122 -8.32 -11.80 -33.48
N ARG A 123 -7.68 -11.39 -34.59
CA ARG A 123 -7.63 -9.97 -35.00
C ARG A 123 -8.99 -9.30 -35.08
N LYS A 124 -10.04 -10.04 -35.42
CA LYS A 124 -11.42 -9.54 -35.47
C LYS A 124 -11.97 -9.24 -34.07
N GLN A 125 -11.65 -10.09 -33.09
CA GLN A 125 -12.05 -9.90 -31.69
C GLN A 125 -11.30 -8.73 -31.06
N GLN A 126 -9.98 -8.63 -31.27
CA GLN A 126 -9.20 -7.47 -30.81
C GLN A 126 -9.79 -6.15 -31.32
N ARG A 127 -10.09 -6.07 -32.63
CA ARG A 127 -10.73 -4.88 -33.23
C ARG A 127 -12.11 -4.57 -32.67
N ALA A 128 -12.88 -5.59 -32.29
CA ALA A 128 -14.20 -5.41 -31.67
C ALA A 128 -14.05 -4.77 -30.29
N PHE A 129 -13.13 -5.28 -29.45
CA PHE A 129 -12.84 -4.70 -28.14
C PHE A 129 -12.22 -3.30 -28.24
N GLU A 130 -11.32 -3.05 -29.19
CA GLU A 130 -10.78 -1.70 -29.44
C GLU A 130 -11.86 -0.70 -29.85
N LYS A 131 -12.89 -1.15 -30.57
CA LYS A 131 -14.03 -0.31 -30.94
C LYS A 131 -14.92 -0.05 -29.73
N GLU A 132 -15.15 -1.06 -28.91
CA GLU A 132 -15.89 -0.93 -27.65
C GLU A 132 -15.21 0.04 -26.70
N MET A 133 -13.90 -0.12 -26.44
CA MET A 133 -13.11 0.79 -25.61
C MET A 133 -13.21 2.21 -26.13
N ARG A 134 -12.99 2.44 -27.43
CA ARG A 134 -13.12 3.79 -28.02
C ARG A 134 -14.51 4.40 -27.86
N ALA A 135 -15.57 3.59 -27.93
CA ALA A 135 -16.92 4.09 -27.70
C ALA A 135 -17.12 4.54 -26.25
N ILE A 136 -16.59 3.77 -25.28
CA ILE A 136 -16.59 4.12 -23.86
C ILE A 136 -15.79 5.40 -23.62
N GLU A 137 -14.61 5.51 -24.24
CA GLU A 137 -13.76 6.71 -24.12
C GLU A 137 -14.50 7.95 -24.57
N THR A 138 -15.06 7.96 -25.78
CA THR A 138 -15.81 9.11 -26.30
C THR A 138 -17.02 9.46 -25.43
N GLU A 139 -17.73 8.46 -24.90
CA GLU A 139 -18.89 8.67 -24.04
C GLU A 139 -18.51 9.29 -22.68
N CYS A 140 -17.41 8.84 -22.09
CA CYS A 140 -17.00 9.21 -20.74
C CYS A 140 -15.96 10.34 -20.70
N GLU A 141 -15.36 10.75 -21.83
CA GLU A 141 -14.21 11.66 -21.91
C GLU A 141 -14.37 12.92 -21.05
N ALA A 142 -15.48 13.64 -21.18
CA ALA A 142 -15.71 14.86 -20.41
C ALA A 142 -15.70 14.60 -18.90
N ARG A 143 -16.34 13.52 -18.46
CA ARG A 143 -16.43 13.13 -17.04
C ARG A 143 -15.07 12.65 -16.52
N ILE A 144 -14.31 11.91 -17.33
CA ILE A 144 -12.96 11.45 -17.00
C ILE A 144 -12.02 12.64 -16.79
N ASN A 145 -12.05 13.60 -17.72
CA ASN A 145 -11.24 14.81 -17.64
C ASN A 145 -11.62 15.67 -16.43
N GLU A 146 -12.92 15.80 -16.13
CA GLU A 146 -13.39 16.52 -14.96
C GLU A 146 -12.95 15.84 -13.65
N ALA A 147 -13.09 14.51 -13.56
CA ALA A 147 -12.64 13.71 -12.42
C ALA A 147 -11.13 13.81 -12.22
N ALA A 148 -10.33 13.73 -13.29
CA ALA A 148 -8.88 13.88 -13.24
C ALA A 148 -8.46 15.27 -12.74
N LYS A 149 -9.13 16.34 -13.21
CA LYS A 149 -8.90 17.71 -12.72
C LYS A 149 -9.23 17.85 -11.23
N ARG A 150 -10.37 17.31 -10.79
CA ARG A 150 -10.74 17.29 -9.37
C ARG A 150 -9.74 16.52 -8.54
N LEU A 151 -9.25 15.39 -9.03
CA LEU A 151 -8.27 14.57 -8.32
C LEU A 151 -6.96 15.32 -8.07
N LEU A 152 -6.49 16.12 -9.04
CA LEU A 152 -5.31 16.98 -8.86
C LEU A 152 -5.51 18.12 -7.84
N GLN A 153 -6.75 18.45 -7.51
CA GLN A 153 -7.13 19.46 -6.52
C GLN A 153 -7.49 18.85 -5.16
N ASP A 154 -7.62 17.52 -5.07
CA ASP A 154 -7.99 16.83 -3.84
C ASP A 154 -6.88 17.00 -2.77
N PRO A 155 -7.22 17.44 -1.54
CA PRO A 155 -6.25 17.57 -0.45
C PRO A 155 -5.44 16.30 -0.16
N LEU A 156 -6.04 15.11 -0.33
CA LEU A 156 -5.37 13.83 -0.13
C LEU A 156 -4.24 13.61 -1.15
N ILE A 157 -4.43 14.12 -2.35
CA ILE A 157 -3.45 14.08 -3.42
C ILE A 157 -2.44 15.21 -3.24
N GLN A 158 -2.85 16.42 -2.87
CA GLN A 158 -1.93 17.55 -2.68
C GLN A 158 -1.03 17.43 -1.44
N ALA A 159 -1.36 16.57 -0.47
CA ALA A 159 -0.53 16.35 0.71
C ALA A 159 0.89 15.87 0.33
N HIS A 160 1.89 16.68 0.69
CA HIS A 160 3.33 16.37 0.61
C HIS A 160 3.83 15.77 1.91
#